data_AF-A0A2V9ME44-F1
#
_entry.id   AF-A0A2V9ME44-F1
#
_cell.length_a   1.000
_cell.length_b   1.000
_cell.length_c   1.000
_cell.angle_alpha   90.00
_cell.angle_beta   90.00
_cell.angle_gamma   90.00
#
_symmetry.space_group_name_H-M   'P 1'
#
loop_
_entity.id
_entity.type
_entity.pdbx_description
1 polymer ?
#
loop_
_entity_poly.entity_id
_entity_poly.type
_entity_poly.pdbx_seq_one_letter_code
_entity_poly.pdbx_strand_id
1 'polypeptide(L)'
;MKLFLGIDGGQTSIKSVLADERGKILGTGSGGPAVHFADEAARQQARKSLSQAIQEPLRQAGFPVTQEIESAFLGITGVNGPESPAGRIYQELLQ
;
A
#
# COMPACT_ATOMS: atom_id res chain seq x y z
N MET A 1 12.19 -14.63 8.60
CA MET A 1 12.55 -13.34 8.00
C MET A 1 11.33 -12.45 8.09
N LYS A 2 11.45 -11.28 8.69
CA LYS A 2 10.39 -10.28 8.71
C LYS A 2 10.43 -9.44 7.45
N LEU A 3 9.25 -9.06 6.99
CA LEU A 3 9.03 -8.25 5.80
C LEU A 3 8.38 -6.92 6.18
N PHE A 4 8.86 -5.84 5.57
CA PHE A 4 8.40 -4.48 5.82
C PHE A 4 7.96 -3.86 4.51
N LEU A 5 6.82 -3.18 4.51
CA LEU A 5 6.28 -2.51 3.33
C LEU A 5 6.20 -1.00 3.54
N GLY A 6 6.90 -0.25 2.70
CA GLY A 6 6.71 1.20 2.58
C GLY A 6 5.80 1.51 1.41
N ILE A 7 4.84 2.41 1.61
CA ILE A 7 3.96 2.95 0.56
C ILE A 7 4.04 4.47 0.57
N ASP A 8 4.22 5.06 -0.61
CA ASP A 8 4.11 6.50 -0.86
C ASP A 8 3.06 6.73 -1.95
N GLY A 9 2.03 7.53 -1.65
CA GLY A 9 0.86 7.66 -2.53
C GLY A 9 0.18 9.01 -2.49
N GLY A 10 -0.50 9.33 -3.58
CA GLY A 10 -1.24 10.59 -3.72
C GLY A 10 -2.21 10.61 -4.89
N GLN A 11 -2.40 11.81 -5.46
CA GLN A 11 -3.34 12.07 -6.57
C GLN A 11 -3.04 11.33 -7.86
N THR A 12 -1.77 11.02 -8.15
CA THR A 12 -1.39 10.49 -9.46
C THR A 12 -1.10 9.00 -9.42
N SER A 13 -0.37 8.55 -8.40
CA SER A 13 0.11 7.17 -8.32
C SER A 13 0.44 6.77 -6.89
N ILE A 14 0.56 5.46 -6.69
CA ILE A 14 1.19 4.84 -5.52
C ILE A 14 2.53 4.23 -5.94
N LYS A 15 3.52 4.31 -5.06
CA LYS A 15 4.78 3.57 -5.10
C LYS A 15 4.91 2.74 -3.83
N SER A 16 5.55 1.59 -3.95
CA SER A 16 5.85 0.72 -2.81
C SER A 16 7.25 0.14 -2.86
N VAL A 17 7.76 -0.19 -1.68
CA VAL A 17 9.04 -0.87 -1.49
C VAL A 17 8.83 -1.98 -0.46
N LEU A 18 9.19 -3.21 -0.82
CA LEU A 18 9.26 -4.34 0.10
C LEU A 18 10.72 -4.57 0.49
N ALA A 19 10.99 -4.66 1.79
CA ALA A 19 12.31 -4.93 2.33
C ALA A 19 12.29 -5.98 3.43
N ASP A 20 13.44 -6.64 3.65
CA ASP A 20 13.64 -7.50 4.82
C ASP A 20 14.07 -6.73 6.07
N GLU A 21 14.15 -7.44 7.19
CA GLU A 21 14.63 -6.93 8.49
C GLU A 21 16.07 -6.39 8.50
N ARG A 22 16.85 -6.60 7.44
CA ARG A 22 18.20 -6.05 7.27
C ARG A 22 18.21 -4.82 6.37
N GLY A 23 17.04 -4.36 5.93
CA GLY A 23 16.88 -3.22 5.02
C GLY A 23 17.20 -3.55 3.56
N LYS A 24 17.32 -4.84 3.20
CA LYS A 24 17.53 -5.22 1.80
C LYS A 24 16.21 -5.07 1.05
N ILE A 25 16.22 -4.27 -0.02
CA ILE A 25 15.07 -4.15 -0.93
C ILE A 25 14.92 -5.46 -1.70
N LEU A 26 13.72 -6.04 -1.63
CA LEU A 26 13.34 -7.30 -2.28
C LEU A 26 12.49 -7.08 -3.52
N GLY A 27 11.79 -5.95 -3.60
CA GLY A 27 10.99 -5.57 -4.76
C GLY A 27 10.38 -4.19 -4.61
N THR A 28 9.92 -3.63 -5.73
CA THR A 28 9.22 -2.34 -5.79
C THR A 28 7.94 -2.46 -6.60
N GLY A 29 6.88 -1.75 -6.21
CA GLY A 29 5.60 -1.77 -6.90
C GLY A 29 5.09 -0.40 -7.31
N SER A 30 4.14 -0.38 -8.24
CA SER A 30 3.39 0.80 -8.61
C SER A 30 1.89 0.52 -8.68
N GLY A 31 1.10 1.53 -8.29
CA GLY A 31 -0.35 1.53 -8.40
C GLY A 31 -0.86 2.85 -8.97
N GLY A 32 -2.14 2.84 -9.36
CA GLY A 32 -2.86 4.05 -9.77
C GLY A 32 -3.09 5.04 -8.61
N PRO A 33 -3.97 6.03 -8.82
CA PRO A 33 -4.27 7.05 -7.80
C PRO A 33 -5.00 6.44 -6.59
N ALA A 34 -4.80 7.04 -5.41
CA ALA A 34 -5.33 6.51 -4.14
C ALA A 34 -6.03 7.55 -3.28
N VAL A 35 -6.29 8.74 -3.82
CA VAL A 35 -6.99 9.80 -3.11
C VAL A 35 -8.28 10.11 -3.85
N HIS A 36 -9.21 10.77 -3.15
CA HIS A 36 -10.63 10.92 -3.49
C HIS A 36 -11.45 9.68 -3.08
N PHE A 37 -12.14 9.79 -1.93
CA PHE A 37 -13.06 8.77 -1.40
C PHE A 37 -14.53 9.19 -1.51
N ALA A 38 -14.82 10.04 -2.51
CA ALA A 38 -16.11 10.72 -2.64
C ALA A 38 -17.28 9.76 -2.85
N ASP A 39 -17.03 8.62 -3.49
CA ASP A 39 -18.01 7.58 -3.77
C ASP A 39 -17.37 6.18 -3.73
N GLU A 40 -18.20 5.16 -3.89
CA GLU A 40 -17.78 3.76 -3.88
C GLU A 40 -16.85 3.41 -5.05
N ALA A 41 -17.07 4.00 -6.23
CA ALA A 41 -16.22 3.74 -7.39
C ALA A 41 -14.78 4.21 -7.14
N ALA A 42 -14.63 5.37 -6.50
CA ALA A 42 -13.33 5.92 -6.11
C ALA A 42 -12.63 5.06 -5.04
N ARG A 43 -13.39 4.52 -4.07
CA ARG A 43 -12.87 3.54 -3.08
C ARG A 43 -12.40 2.25 -3.74
N GLN A 44 -13.15 1.71 -4.71
CA GLN A 44 -12.75 0.52 -5.45
C GLN A 44 -11.50 0.78 -6.30
N GLN A 45 -11.37 1.95 -6.90
CA GLN A 45 -10.15 2.35 -7.63
C GLN A 45 -8.94 2.47 -6.69
N ALA A 46 -9.13 3.04 -5.49
CA ALA A 46 -8.07 3.09 -4.48
C ALA A 46 -7.67 1.68 -4.01
N ARG A 47 -8.64 0.78 -3.76
CA ARG A 47 -8.38 -0.62 -3.41
C ARG A 47 -7.55 -1.31 -4.49
N LYS A 48 -7.96 -1.20 -5.76
CA LYS A 48 -7.23 -1.76 -6.89
C LYS A 48 -5.80 -1.23 -6.98
N SER A 49 -5.62 0.08 -6.81
CA SER A 49 -4.31 0.73 -6.89
C SER A 49 -3.38 0.26 -5.76
N LEU A 50 -3.91 0.15 -4.53
CA LEU A 50 -3.18 -0.44 -3.39
C LEU A 50 -2.83 -1.90 -3.65
N SER A 51 -3.77 -2.72 -4.09
CA SER A 51 -3.52 -4.14 -4.38
C SER A 51 -2.41 -4.32 -5.42
N GLN A 52 -2.40 -3.51 -6.49
CA GLN A 52 -1.32 -3.53 -7.48
C GLN A 52 0.03 -3.17 -6.86
N ALA A 53 0.08 -2.08 -6.10
CA ALA A 53 1.30 -1.64 -5.44
C ALA A 53 1.81 -2.66 -4.40
N ILE A 54 0.95 -3.43 -3.75
CA ILE A 54 1.36 -4.45 -2.75
C ILE A 54 1.79 -5.76 -3.42
N GLN A 55 1.04 -6.23 -4.41
CA GLN A 55 1.28 -7.55 -5.02
C GLN A 55 2.52 -7.57 -5.92
N GLU A 56 2.83 -6.46 -6.60
CA GLU A 56 3.98 -6.39 -7.48
C GLU A 56 5.33 -6.67 -6.80
N PRO A 57 5.70 -6.03 -5.67
CA PRO A 57 6.96 -6.30 -5.00
C PRO A 57 7.00 -7.70 -4.36
N LEU A 58 5.87 -8.22 -3.88
CA LEU A 58 5.78 -9.60 -3.39
C LEU A 58 6.09 -10.60 -4.52
N ARG A 59 5.50 -10.39 -5.71
CA ARG A 59 5.74 -11.21 -6.89
C ARG A 59 7.22 -11.15 -7.33
N GLN A 60 7.82 -9.96 -7.36
CA GLN A 60 9.25 -9.80 -7.70
C GLN A 60 10.15 -10.54 -6.71
N ALA A 61 9.80 -10.54 -5.43
CA ALA A 61 10.51 -11.23 -4.37
C ALA A 61 10.21 -12.74 -4.29
N GLY A 62 9.31 -13.26 -5.13
CA GLY A 62 8.93 -14.68 -5.15
C GLY A 62 7.99 -15.09 -4.02
N PHE A 63 7.31 -14.14 -3.36
CA PHE A 63 6.35 -14.42 -2.29
C PHE A 63 4.92 -14.54 -2.82
N PRO A 64 4.08 -15.38 -2.18
CA PRO A 64 2.64 -15.40 -2.44
C PRO A 64 1.98 -14.11 -1.95
N VAL A 65 0.81 -13.78 -2.50
CA VAL A 65 0.03 -12.61 -2.06
C VAL A 65 -0.47 -12.71 -0.61
N THR A 66 -0.49 -13.91 -0.05
CA THR A 66 -0.86 -14.20 1.34
C THR A 66 0.33 -14.11 2.30
N GLN A 67 1.51 -13.70 1.81
CA GLN A 67 2.70 -13.57 2.64
C GLN A 67 2.46 -12.52 3.73
N GLU A 68 2.75 -12.91 4.97
CA GLU A 68 2.68 -12.00 6.11
C GLU A 68 3.73 -10.89 5.99
N ILE A 69 3.29 -9.66 6.25
CA ILE A 69 4.11 -8.45 6.34
C ILE A 69 4.08 -8.02 7.80
N GLU A 70 5.26 -7.95 8.44
CA GLU A 70 5.41 -7.60 9.85
C GLU A 70 4.83 -6.21 10.14
N SER A 71 5.10 -5.26 9.26
CA SER A 71 4.50 -3.92 9.34
C SER A 71 4.50 -3.23 7.98
N ALA A 72 3.49 -2.37 7.81
CA ALA A 72 3.38 -1.49 6.66
C ALA A 72 3.25 -0.03 7.11
N PHE A 73 3.92 0.88 6.40
CA PHE A 73 3.75 2.32 6.58
C PHE A 73 3.19 2.93 5.30
N LEU A 74 2.10 3.68 5.43
CA LEU A 74 1.40 4.33 4.33
C LEU A 74 1.55 5.84 4.43
N GLY A 75 2.49 6.41 3.67
CA GLY A 75 2.62 7.84 3.45
C GLY A 75 1.66 8.28 2.35
N ILE A 76 0.47 8.75 2.71
CA ILE A 76 -0.54 9.18 1.74
C ILE A 76 -0.81 10.68 1.88
N THR A 77 -0.80 11.39 0.75
CA THR A 77 -1.15 12.81 0.68
C THR A 77 -2.54 13.06 1.30
N GLY A 78 -2.60 13.98 2.28
CA GLY A 78 -3.85 14.38 2.93
C GLY A 78 -4.35 13.43 4.02
N VAL A 79 -3.61 12.36 4.35
CA VAL A 79 -3.94 11.46 5.46
C VAL A 79 -3.15 11.87 6.69
N ASN A 80 -3.84 12.42 7.69
CA ASN A 80 -3.24 12.92 8.93
C ASN A 80 -3.28 11.84 10.03
N GLY A 81 -2.68 10.68 9.76
CA GLY A 81 -2.61 9.56 10.69
C GLY A 81 -3.79 8.58 10.63
N PRO A 82 -3.66 7.42 11.31
CA PRO A 82 -4.60 6.30 11.20
C PRO A 82 -6.01 6.64 11.71
N GLU A 83 -6.11 7.52 12.70
CA GLU A 83 -7.40 7.92 13.29
C GLU A 83 -8.14 9.00 12.50
N SER A 84 -7.52 9.57 11.47
CA SER A 84 -8.20 10.52 10.60
C SER A 84 -9.31 9.81 9.79
N PRO A 85 -10.36 10.53 9.34
CA PRO A 85 -11.41 9.94 8.51
C PRO A 85 -10.86 9.19 7.28
N ALA A 86 -9.84 9.75 6.63
CA ALA A 86 -9.17 9.08 5.51
C ALA A 86 -8.33 7.88 5.97
N GLY A 87 -7.65 7.96 7.12
CA GLY A 87 -6.88 6.86 7.70
C GLY A 87 -7.73 5.62 7.96
N ARG A 88 -8.94 5.80 8.49
CA ARG A 88 -9.89 4.70 8.72
C ARG A 88 -10.35 4.03 7.42
N ILE A 89 -10.60 4.81 6.36
CA ILE A 89 -10.92 4.25 5.04
C ILE A 89 -9.77 3.36 4.56
N TYR A 90 -8.52 3.81 4.69
CA TYR A 90 -7.36 2.99 4.31
C TYR A 90 -7.24 1.69 5.11
N GLN A 91 -7.57 1.72 6.41
CA GLN A 91 -7.60 0.50 7.23
C GLN A 91 -8.68 -0.48 6.72
N GLU A 92 -9.85 0.00 6.32
CA GLU A 92 -10.92 -0.83 5.73
C GLU A 92 -10.53 -1.38 4.34
N LEU A 93 -9.77 -0.63 3.53
CA LEU A 93 -9.32 -1.07 2.21
C LEU A 93 -8.26 -2.17 2.27
N LEU A 94 -7.54 -2.29 3.39
CA LEU A 94 -6.49 -3.28 3.62
C LEU A 94 -6.98 -4.56 4.32
N GLN A 95 -8.22 -4.57 4.81
CA GLN A 95 -8.93 -5.79 5.23
C GLN A 95 -9.48 -6.54 4.00
#